data_AF-F4C7R7-F1
#
_entry.id   AF-F4C7R7-F1
#
_cell.length_a   1.000
_cell.length_b   1.000
_cell.length_c   1.000
_cell.angle_alpha   90.00
_cell.angle_beta   90.00
_cell.angle_gamma   90.00
#
_symmetry.space_group_name_H-M   'P 1'
#
loop_
_entity.id
_entity.type
_entity.pdbx_description
1 polymer ?
#
loop_
_entity_poly.entity_id
_entity_poly.type
_entity_poly.pdbx_seq_one_letter_code
_entity_poly.pdbx_strand_id
1 'polypeptide(L)'
;MKRSILYGLILLLASACTSNYTSHIRDLSFQNDSLRVITMLINEKANTIAVLFGNELALKNKLAQKPRENNELYKLVTWRQQPNTFWYGSKINGALLCIETVKISSKEGQVVPIYKLDCFDSPFSADLPIDRTQRISFIMNQQLVVLP
;
A
#
# COMPACT_ATOMS: atom_id res chain seq x y z
N MET A 1 -14.44 44.55 45.54
CA MET A 1 -14.65 43.10 45.77
C MET A 1 -14.47 42.36 44.46
N LYS A 2 -13.29 41.78 44.27
CA LYS A 2 -12.81 41.10 43.05
C LYS A 2 -12.64 39.61 43.40
N ARG A 3 -13.62 38.75 43.15
CA ARG A 3 -13.49 37.30 43.41
C ARG A 3 -14.19 36.36 42.41
N SER A 4 -14.72 36.88 41.29
CA SER A 4 -15.50 36.03 40.36
C SER A 4 -14.78 35.63 39.08
N ILE A 5 -13.51 36.03 38.86
CA ILE A 5 -12.77 35.74 37.61
C ILE A 5 -11.90 34.47 37.72
N LEU A 6 -11.75 33.88 38.91
CA LEU A 6 -10.79 32.77 39.13
C LEU A 6 -11.34 31.37 38.82
N TYR A 7 -12.65 31.20 38.58
CA TYR A 7 -13.25 29.88 38.37
C TYR A 7 -13.34 29.44 36.90
N GLY A 8 -13.17 30.36 35.95
CA GLY A 8 -13.23 30.04 34.51
C GLY A 8 -11.99 29.31 33.98
N LEU A 9 -10.82 29.51 34.61
CA LEU A 9 -9.55 28.95 34.14
C LEU A 9 -9.33 27.48 34.54
N ILE A 10 -10.00 27.00 35.59
CA ILE A 10 -9.82 25.65 36.13
C ILE A 10 -10.61 24.60 35.31
N LEU A 11 -11.69 24.99 34.63
CA LEU A 11 -12.50 24.08 33.79
C LEU A 11 -11.87 23.77 32.43
N LEU A 12 -10.91 24.57 31.96
CA LEU A 12 -10.22 24.37 30.67
C LEU A 12 -9.08 23.34 30.72
N LEU A 13 -8.65 22.91 31.92
CA LEU A 13 -7.54 21.96 32.09
C LEU A 13 -7.98 20.49 32.20
N ALA A 14 -9.28 20.21 32.35
CA ALA A 14 -9.79 18.85 32.51
C ALA A 14 -10.08 18.12 31.17
N SER A 15 -9.91 18.78 30.02
CA SER A 15 -10.07 18.17 28.69
C SER A 15 -8.77 17.62 28.12
N ALA A 16 -7.76 17.35 28.95
CA ALA A 16 -6.56 16.62 28.53
C ALA A 16 -6.97 15.18 28.13
N CYS A 17 -7.16 14.98 26.83
CA CYS A 17 -7.56 13.71 26.23
C CYS A 17 -6.69 12.56 26.74
N THR A 18 -7.32 11.55 27.34
CA THR A 18 -6.75 10.22 27.39
C THR A 18 -6.76 9.66 25.98
N SER A 19 -5.66 9.89 25.25
CA SER A 19 -5.41 9.17 24.00
C SER A 19 -5.18 7.70 24.37
N ASN A 20 -6.23 6.90 24.27
CA ASN A 20 -6.11 5.44 24.30
C ASN A 20 -5.39 5.01 23.02
N TYR A 21 -4.06 5.10 23.02
CA TYR A 21 -3.24 4.61 21.93
C TYR A 21 -3.20 3.09 22.02
N THR A 22 -4.19 2.42 21.44
CA THR A 22 -4.07 1.03 21.08
C THR A 22 -3.08 0.96 19.92
N SER A 23 -1.88 0.46 20.19
CA SER A 23 -0.97 -0.01 19.15
C SER A 23 -1.75 -0.97 18.27
N HIS A 24 -2.19 -0.50 17.09
CA HIS A 24 -2.73 -1.37 16.06
C HIS A 24 -1.56 -2.21 15.55
N ILE A 25 -1.26 -3.31 16.25
CA ILE A 25 -0.55 -4.43 15.66
C ILE A 25 -1.35 -4.77 14.40
N ARG A 26 -0.70 -4.67 13.24
CA ARG A 26 -1.34 -4.90 11.94
C ARG A 26 -1.87 -6.33 11.92
N ASP A 27 -3.18 -6.51 12.15
CA ASP A 27 -3.83 -7.84 12.17
C ASP A 27 -3.57 -8.63 10.88
N LEU A 28 -3.42 -7.90 9.76
CA LEU A 28 -2.99 -8.46 8.49
C LEU A 28 -1.65 -7.84 8.08
N SER A 29 -0.62 -8.69 8.00
CA SER A 29 0.69 -8.32 7.49
C SER A 29 0.95 -9.00 6.15
N PHE A 30 1.49 -8.25 5.21
CA PHE A 30 1.99 -8.81 3.96
C PHE A 30 3.41 -9.34 4.19
N GLN A 31 3.60 -10.65 4.06
CA GLN A 31 4.92 -11.27 4.04
C GLN A 31 5.49 -11.18 2.62
N ASN A 32 6.67 -10.60 2.51
CA ASN A 32 7.34 -10.34 1.24
C ASN A 32 8.60 -11.19 1.06
N ASP A 33 8.74 -12.29 1.80
CA ASP A 33 9.90 -13.16 1.72
C ASP A 33 10.13 -13.58 0.26
N SER A 34 11.35 -13.37 -0.24
CA SER A 34 11.79 -13.51 -1.65
C SER A 34 11.38 -12.43 -2.66
N LEU A 35 10.60 -11.42 -2.24
CA LEU A 35 10.20 -10.32 -3.12
C LEU A 35 11.07 -9.05 -2.90
N ARG A 36 11.21 -8.27 -3.97
CA ARG A 36 11.96 -7.01 -4.00
C ARG A 36 11.04 -5.88 -4.43
N VAL A 37 11.23 -4.69 -3.85
CA VAL A 37 10.50 -3.49 -4.25
C VAL A 37 10.92 -3.08 -5.65
N ILE A 38 9.94 -2.82 -6.51
CA ILE A 38 10.11 -2.24 -7.84
C ILE A 38 9.79 -0.74 -7.78
N THR A 39 8.64 -0.39 -7.22
CA THR A 39 8.18 1.00 -7.11
C THR A 39 7.17 1.17 -5.99
N MET A 40 6.89 2.42 -5.64
CA MET A 40 5.85 2.83 -4.70
C MET A 40 4.98 3.91 -5.34
N LEU A 41 3.69 3.86 -5.03
CA LEU A 41 2.66 4.76 -5.53
C LEU A 41 1.88 5.32 -4.34
N ILE A 42 1.70 6.64 -4.31
CA ILE A 42 0.91 7.32 -3.27
C ILE A 42 -0.31 7.92 -3.95
N ASN A 43 -1.50 7.59 -3.45
CA ASN A 43 -2.74 8.23 -3.85
C ASN A 43 -3.29 9.02 -2.66
N GLU A 44 -3.04 10.33 -2.66
CA GLU A 44 -3.47 11.22 -1.58
C GLU A 44 -5.00 11.36 -1.51
N LYS A 45 -5.66 11.39 -2.68
CA LYS A 45 -7.13 11.51 -2.77
C LYS A 45 -7.83 10.30 -2.17
N ALA A 46 -7.33 9.09 -2.43
CA ALA A 46 -7.84 7.86 -1.86
C ALA A 46 -7.27 7.54 -0.47
N ASN A 47 -6.29 8.33 -0.01
CA ASN A 47 -5.51 8.09 1.21
C ASN A 47 -4.94 6.66 1.26
N THR A 48 -4.34 6.21 0.15
CA THR A 48 -3.72 4.87 0.02
C THR A 48 -2.28 4.95 -0.47
N ILE A 49 -1.52 3.91 -0.15
CA ILE A 49 -0.14 3.70 -0.61
C ILE A 49 -0.07 2.29 -1.19
N ALA A 50 0.52 2.15 -2.36
CA ALA A 50 0.73 0.86 -2.99
C ALA A 50 2.22 0.64 -3.27
N VAL A 51 2.72 -0.56 -3.00
CA VAL A 51 4.10 -0.95 -3.32
C VAL A 51 4.04 -2.10 -4.31
N LEU A 52 4.69 -1.92 -5.46
CA LEU A 52 4.88 -2.99 -6.42
C LEU A 52 6.12 -3.78 -6.04
N PHE A 53 5.91 -5.05 -5.75
CA PHE A 53 6.97 -6.02 -5.54
C PHE A 53 7.13 -6.91 -6.78
N GLY A 54 8.34 -7.41 -6.98
CA GLY A 54 8.63 -8.48 -7.94
C GLY A 54 9.54 -9.55 -7.34
N ASN A 55 9.51 -10.77 -7.89
CA ASN A 55 10.56 -11.75 -7.60
C ASN A 55 11.90 -11.33 -8.26
N GLU A 56 12.98 -12.06 -7.95
CA GLU A 56 14.32 -11.73 -8.46
C GLU A 56 14.37 -11.64 -9.99
N LEU A 57 13.70 -12.56 -10.68
CA LEU A 57 13.61 -12.55 -12.14
C LEU A 57 12.91 -11.30 -12.68
N ALA A 58 11.76 -10.94 -12.11
CA ALA A 58 11.01 -9.74 -12.48
C ALA A 58 11.83 -8.46 -12.29
N LEU A 59 12.54 -8.36 -11.16
CA LEU A 59 13.42 -7.23 -10.88
C LEU A 59 14.59 -7.17 -11.87
N LYS A 60 15.29 -8.29 -12.06
CA LYS A 60 16.44 -8.38 -12.99
C LYS A 60 16.05 -8.01 -14.41
N ASN A 61 14.91 -8.53 -14.90
CA ASN A 61 14.44 -8.23 -16.24
C ASN A 61 14.01 -6.76 -16.37
N LYS A 62 13.38 -6.16 -15.35
CA LYS A 62 13.12 -4.71 -15.36
C LYS A 62 14.40 -3.87 -15.37
N LEU A 63 15.39 -4.21 -14.55
CA LEU A 63 16.67 -3.50 -14.51
C LEU A 63 17.40 -3.56 -15.86
N ALA A 64 17.39 -4.74 -16.48
CA ALA A 64 18.01 -4.97 -17.79
C ALA A 64 17.12 -4.56 -18.97
N GLN A 65 15.94 -4.00 -18.73
CA GLN A 65 14.93 -3.64 -19.75
C GLN A 65 14.61 -4.79 -20.73
N LYS A 66 14.60 -6.02 -20.21
CA LYS A 66 14.32 -7.23 -20.99
C LYS A 66 12.81 -7.45 -21.15
N PRO A 67 12.41 -8.15 -22.22
CA PRO A 67 11.05 -8.68 -22.35
C PRO A 67 10.68 -9.56 -21.15
N ARG A 68 9.37 -9.72 -20.95
CA ARG A 68 8.82 -10.52 -19.86
C ARG A 68 9.08 -12.00 -20.09
N GLU A 69 9.44 -12.71 -19.04
CA GLU A 69 9.76 -14.12 -19.07
C GLU A 69 8.83 -14.95 -18.17
N ASN A 70 8.68 -16.23 -18.52
CA ASN A 70 7.98 -17.20 -17.70
C ASN A 70 8.48 -17.19 -16.25
N ASN A 71 7.56 -17.39 -15.30
CA ASN A 71 7.82 -17.36 -13.85
C ASN A 71 8.16 -15.98 -13.25
N GLU A 72 8.10 -14.88 -14.01
CA GLU A 72 8.05 -13.57 -13.38
C GLU A 72 6.79 -13.44 -12.51
N LEU A 73 6.95 -12.85 -11.32
CA LEU A 73 5.88 -12.64 -10.36
C LEU A 73 5.88 -11.18 -9.92
N TYR A 74 4.73 -10.55 -10.00
CA TYR A 74 4.48 -9.18 -9.54
C TYR A 74 3.36 -9.19 -8.51
N LYS A 75 3.54 -8.41 -7.44
CA LYS A 75 2.49 -8.15 -6.44
C LYS A 75 2.39 -6.66 -6.16
N LEU A 76 1.27 -6.05 -6.53
CA LEU A 76 0.94 -4.70 -6.12
C LEU A 76 0.12 -4.78 -4.83
N VAL A 77 0.74 -4.36 -3.73
CA VAL A 77 0.15 -4.43 -2.40
C VAL A 77 -0.27 -3.04 -1.99
N THR A 78 -1.55 -2.88 -1.64
CA THR A 78 -2.13 -1.57 -1.32
C THR A 78 -2.56 -1.53 0.14
N TRP A 79 -2.16 -0.46 0.84
CA TRP A 79 -2.55 -0.16 2.21
C TRP A 79 -3.30 1.16 2.29
N ARG A 80 -4.11 1.30 3.34
CA ARG A 80 -4.59 2.60 3.81
C ARG A 80 -3.42 3.37 4.39
N GLN A 81 -3.33 4.66 4.11
CA GLN A 81 -2.41 5.55 4.82
C GLN A 81 -2.99 5.95 6.17
N GLN A 82 -2.15 5.95 7.20
CA GLN A 82 -2.51 6.44 8.53
C GLN A 82 -1.48 7.46 9.03
N PRO A 83 -1.88 8.43 9.89
CA PRO A 83 -0.92 9.35 10.49
C PRO A 83 0.18 8.62 11.25
N ASN A 84 1.40 9.16 11.19
CA ASN A 84 2.49 8.68 12.02
C ASN A 84 2.43 9.34 13.40
N THR A 85 2.23 8.53 14.44
CA THR A 85 2.18 8.99 15.83
C THR A 85 3.48 9.67 16.28
N PHE A 86 4.62 9.26 15.71
CA PHE A 86 5.94 9.74 16.13
C PHE A 86 6.45 10.92 15.29
N TRP A 87 5.80 11.24 14.17
CA TRP A 87 6.28 12.27 13.26
C TRP A 87 5.14 13.02 12.60
N TYR A 88 4.82 14.18 13.16
CA TYR A 88 3.73 15.03 12.70
C TYR A 88 3.86 15.38 11.21
N GLY A 89 2.73 15.37 10.51
CA GLY A 89 2.66 15.63 9.07
C GLY A 89 3.06 14.45 8.19
N SER A 90 3.61 13.36 8.74
CA SER A 90 3.92 12.16 7.96
C SER A 90 2.82 11.10 8.04
N LYS A 91 2.75 10.25 7.01
CA LYS A 91 1.82 9.12 6.92
C LYS A 91 2.60 7.82 6.73
N ILE A 92 2.10 6.74 7.33
CA ILE A 92 2.67 5.39 7.26
C ILE A 92 1.63 4.38 6.78
N ASN A 93 2.08 3.17 6.44
CA ASN A 93 1.20 2.06 6.05
C ASN A 93 0.36 1.62 7.26
N GLY A 94 -0.95 1.74 7.14
CA GLY A 94 -1.95 1.21 8.08
C GLY A 94 -2.49 -0.14 7.62
N ALA A 95 -3.82 -0.25 7.53
CA ALA A 95 -4.52 -1.48 7.16
C ALA A 95 -4.18 -1.94 5.73
N LEU A 96 -3.95 -3.25 5.57
CA LEU A 96 -3.80 -3.89 4.25
C LEU A 96 -5.16 -3.94 3.56
N LEU A 97 -5.26 -3.40 2.34
CA LEU A 97 -6.51 -3.31 1.59
C LEU A 97 -6.63 -4.42 0.55
N CYS A 98 -5.66 -4.53 -0.36
CA CYS A 98 -5.66 -5.55 -1.41
C CYS A 98 -4.24 -5.94 -1.84
N ILE A 99 -4.15 -7.11 -2.45
CA ILE A 99 -2.99 -7.64 -3.16
C ILE A 99 -3.44 -8.00 -4.58
N GLU A 100 -2.88 -7.31 -5.57
CA GLU A 100 -3.02 -7.67 -6.99
C GLU A 100 -1.78 -8.45 -7.42
N THR A 101 -1.96 -9.70 -7.83
CA THR A 101 -0.88 -10.58 -8.27
C THR A 101 -0.94 -10.77 -9.78
N VAL A 102 0.17 -10.54 -10.47
CA VAL A 102 0.38 -10.93 -11.88
C VAL A 102 1.50 -11.95 -11.92
N LYS A 103 1.18 -13.18 -12.32
CA LYS A 103 2.15 -14.23 -12.61
C LYS A 103 2.29 -14.39 -14.12
N ILE A 104 3.50 -14.35 -14.62
CA ILE A 104 3.79 -14.61 -16.02
C ILE A 104 3.95 -16.11 -16.23
N SER A 105 3.13 -16.67 -17.12
CA SER A 105 3.21 -18.06 -17.57
C SER A 105 3.61 -18.09 -19.04
N SER A 106 4.22 -19.18 -19.50
CA SER A 106 4.38 -19.46 -20.93
C SER A 106 3.45 -20.60 -21.33
N LYS A 107 2.69 -20.41 -22.41
CA LYS A 107 1.91 -21.47 -23.07
C LYS A 107 2.21 -21.41 -24.55
N GLU A 108 2.72 -22.50 -25.12
CA GLU A 108 3.03 -22.62 -26.56
C GLU A 108 3.99 -21.50 -27.06
N GLY A 109 4.94 -21.08 -26.20
CA GLY A 109 5.90 -20.01 -26.52
C GLY A 109 5.33 -18.58 -26.40
N GLN A 110 4.06 -18.42 -26.08
CA GLN A 110 3.45 -17.12 -25.80
C GLN A 110 3.44 -16.83 -24.30
N VAL A 111 3.82 -15.60 -23.96
CA VAL A 111 3.80 -15.09 -22.60
C VAL A 111 2.38 -14.69 -22.23
N VAL A 112 1.80 -15.36 -21.22
CA VAL A 112 0.43 -15.17 -20.75
C VAL A 112 0.44 -14.68 -19.30
N PRO A 113 -0.06 -13.47 -19.01
CA PRO A 113 -0.22 -12.98 -17.64
C PRO A 113 -1.45 -13.62 -16.99
N ILE A 114 -1.27 -14.19 -15.80
CA ILE A 114 -2.32 -14.70 -14.93
C ILE A 114 -2.53 -13.72 -13.80
N TYR A 115 -3.75 -13.19 -13.68
CA TYR A 115 -4.10 -12.18 -12.68
C TYR A 115 -4.94 -12.77 -11.55
N LYS A 116 -4.61 -12.40 -10.31
CA LYS A 116 -5.36 -12.71 -9.09
C LYS A 116 -5.52 -11.45 -8.24
N LEU A 117 -6.71 -11.25 -7.69
CA LEU A 117 -7.02 -10.18 -6.75
C LEU A 117 -7.43 -10.78 -5.41
N ASP A 118 -6.74 -10.39 -4.34
CA ASP A 118 -7.08 -10.72 -2.96
C ASP A 118 -7.34 -9.42 -2.20
N CYS A 119 -8.59 -9.12 -1.84
CA CYS A 119 -8.96 -7.92 -1.10
C CYS A 119 -9.52 -8.26 0.28
N PHE A 120 -9.19 -7.42 1.24
CA PHE A 120 -9.52 -7.57 2.67
C PHE A 120 -10.43 -6.45 3.17
N ASP A 121 -10.63 -5.40 2.37
CA ASP A 121 -11.56 -4.31 2.61
C ASP A 121 -12.60 -4.23 1.46
N SER A 122 -13.85 -4.58 1.76
CA SER A 122 -14.93 -4.72 0.77
C SER A 122 -15.24 -3.41 0.03
N PRO A 123 -15.43 -2.26 0.71
CA PRO A 123 -15.57 -0.96 0.04
C PRO A 123 -14.43 -0.62 -0.92
N PHE A 124 -13.17 -0.84 -0.53
CA PHE A 124 -12.04 -0.55 -1.42
C PHE A 124 -12.03 -1.46 -2.66
N SER A 125 -12.44 -2.72 -2.51
CA SER A 125 -12.53 -3.66 -3.63
C SER A 125 -13.59 -3.27 -4.68
N ALA A 126 -14.67 -2.59 -4.25
CA ALA A 126 -15.72 -2.12 -5.14
C ALA A 126 -15.28 -0.95 -6.03
N ASP A 127 -14.31 -0.16 -5.56
CA ASP A 127 -13.77 1.00 -6.27
C ASP A 127 -12.65 0.64 -7.26
N LEU A 128 -12.15 -0.60 -7.26
CA LEU A 128 -11.11 -1.05 -8.19
C LEU A 128 -11.67 -1.17 -9.62
N PRO A 129 -10.88 -0.83 -10.66
CA PRO A 129 -11.28 -1.04 -12.04
C PRO A 129 -11.64 -2.51 -12.29
N ILE A 130 -12.84 -2.74 -12.84
CA ILE A 130 -13.37 -4.09 -13.12
C ILE A 130 -12.55 -4.78 -14.23
N ASP A 131 -11.88 -4.04 -15.10
CA ASP A 131 -11.15 -4.58 -16.24
C ASP A 131 -9.75 -5.11 -15.84
N ARG A 132 -9.64 -6.44 -15.83
CA ARG A 132 -8.38 -7.16 -15.57
C ARG A 132 -7.27 -6.79 -16.55
N THR A 133 -7.58 -6.53 -17.81
CA THR A 133 -6.58 -6.19 -18.84
C THR A 133 -5.92 -4.86 -18.51
N GLN A 134 -6.72 -3.87 -18.10
CA GLN A 134 -6.22 -2.57 -17.67
C GLN A 134 -5.37 -2.69 -16.40
N ARG A 135 -5.78 -3.50 -15.42
CA ARG A 135 -5.00 -3.74 -14.20
C ARG A 135 -3.65 -4.42 -14.49
N ILE A 136 -3.65 -5.46 -15.33
CA ILE A 136 -2.41 -6.11 -15.76
C ILE A 136 -1.49 -5.09 -16.46
N SER A 137 -2.02 -4.33 -17.42
CA SER A 137 -1.26 -3.30 -18.13
C SER A 137 -0.67 -2.26 -17.15
N PHE A 138 -1.49 -1.78 -16.21
CA PHE A 138 -1.06 -0.85 -15.17
C PHE A 138 0.11 -1.39 -14.35
N ILE A 139 -0.02 -2.60 -13.81
CA ILE A 139 1.02 -3.24 -12.96
C ILE A 139 2.31 -3.46 -13.76
N MET A 140 2.19 -3.97 -14.97
CA MET A 140 3.34 -4.34 -15.79
C MET A 140 4.12 -3.12 -16.30
N ASN A 141 3.44 -1.99 -16.51
CA ASN A 141 4.05 -0.76 -17.04
C ASN A 141 4.67 0.14 -15.98
N GLN A 142 4.54 -0.17 -14.70
CA GLN A 142 5.20 0.60 -13.63
C GLN A 142 6.71 0.61 -13.80
N GLN A 143 7.35 1.77 -13.75
CA GLN A 143 8.80 1.87 -13.87
C GLN A 143 9.49 1.62 -12.52
N LEU A 144 10.75 1.22 -12.57
CA LEU A 144 11.58 1.16 -11.37
C LEU A 144 11.76 2.57 -10.80
N VAL A 145 11.56 2.72 -9.49
CA VAL A 145 11.98 3.96 -8.80
C VAL A 145 13.45 3.84 -8.47
N VAL A 146 14.22 4.85 -8.87
CA VAL A 146 15.57 5.07 -8.34
C VAL A 146 15.39 5.84 -7.04
N LEU A 147 15.53 5.15 -5.91
CA LEU A 147 15.61 5.82 -4.62
C LEU A 147 17.04 6.36 -4.47
N PRO A 148 17.23 7.67 -4.19
CA PRO A 148 18.54 8.30 -4.03
C PRO A 148 19.31 7.78 -2.82
#